data_AF-A0A9E0XL96-F1
#
_entry.id   AF-A0A9E0XL96-F1
#
_cell.length_a   1.000
_cell.length_b   1.000
_cell.length_c   1.000
_cell.angle_alpha   90.00
_cell.angle_beta   90.00
_cell.angle_gamma   90.00
#
_symmetry.space_group_name_H-M   'P 1'
#
loop_
_entity.id
_entity.type
_entity.pdbx_description
1 polymer ?
#
loop_
_entity_poly.entity_id
_entity_poly.type
_entity_poly.pdbx_seq_one_letter_code
_entity_poly.pdbx_strand_id
1 'polypeptide(L)'
;MQDRKNQNTLVAGLTFVALVALVASYFAPIWWVSLTAPNYPKDAFPDGIRIHFHFDGVYNGCTVAGKGSRMANEIIQKDLSADDERYNPVTDAKKDVDKGAEGLDCVHEMNTINHYVGMFPIATGAPVEKPLAKFFFGFFAVMMVAFVIPRRKPRLAVLSAGFAAIAAWMLVDQYVFGHLESHIQAYVNEAGTFFKEPEKIRHWGDNVRTVSHVVIFGLIAAMAVVIAGAARFRPFQLLLALVPALLPVFFVMTYSGWLWFFGHNLHPWGAFTVKPFMPTVFGEGKVAQFSTYSYPYWGYGLLVVVFLCLMLALLIRRKQLRQGEAE
;
A
#
# COMPACT_ATOMS: atom_id res chain seq x y z
N MET A 1 40.81 0.04 -17.81
CA MET A 1 39.58 -0.25 -18.59
C MET A 1 38.80 -1.45 -18.03
N GLN A 2 39.45 -2.55 -17.64
CA GLN A 2 38.79 -3.74 -17.10
C GLN A 2 38.09 -3.50 -15.75
N ASP A 3 38.74 -2.79 -14.81
CA ASP A 3 38.14 -2.45 -13.52
C ASP A 3 36.86 -1.61 -13.64
N ARG A 4 36.88 -0.57 -14.49
CA ARG A 4 35.70 0.24 -14.83
C ARG A 4 34.55 -0.60 -15.44
N LYS A 5 34.87 -1.56 -16.31
CA LYS A 5 33.86 -2.47 -16.90
C LYS A 5 33.23 -3.34 -15.81
N ASN A 6 34.04 -3.92 -14.93
CA ASN A 6 33.58 -4.75 -13.82
C ASN A 6 32.68 -3.97 -12.85
N GLN A 7 33.04 -2.74 -12.50
CA GLN A 7 32.22 -1.88 -11.64
C GLN A 7 30.87 -1.51 -12.28
N ASN A 8 30.84 -1.23 -13.59
CA ASN A 8 29.57 -0.96 -14.29
C ASN A 8 28.67 -2.21 -14.33
N THR A 9 29.25 -3.39 -14.55
CA THR A 9 28.51 -4.66 -14.48
C THR A 9 27.98 -4.91 -13.07
N LEU A 10 28.75 -4.59 -12.03
CA LEU A 10 28.32 -4.73 -10.64
C LEU A 10 27.17 -3.77 -10.30
N VAL A 11 27.26 -2.49 -10.72
CA VAL A 11 26.16 -1.53 -10.58
C VAL A 11 24.91 -2.03 -11.28
N ALA A 12 25.04 -2.50 -12.52
CA ALA A 12 23.92 -3.07 -13.27
C ALA A 12 23.30 -4.28 -12.58
N GLY A 13 24.12 -5.21 -12.06
CA GLY A 13 23.66 -6.39 -11.35
C GLY A 13 22.92 -6.06 -10.06
N LEU A 14 23.47 -5.16 -9.23
CA LEU A 14 22.83 -4.69 -8.00
C LEU A 14 21.50 -3.98 -8.29
N THR A 15 21.48 -3.10 -9.28
CA THR A 15 20.25 -2.39 -9.67
C THR A 15 19.22 -3.34 -10.28
N PHE A 16 19.64 -4.38 -11.01
CA PHE A 16 18.72 -5.40 -11.53
C PHE A 16 18.06 -6.21 -10.41
N VAL A 17 18.84 -6.68 -9.42
CA VAL A 17 18.29 -7.35 -8.23
C VAL A 17 17.31 -6.44 -7.50
N ALA A 18 17.67 -5.17 -7.30
CA ALA A 18 16.78 -4.19 -6.71
C ALA A 18 15.50 -4.00 -7.55
N LEU A 19 15.59 -3.96 -8.89
CA LEU A 19 14.42 -3.76 -9.74
C LEU A 19 13.44 -4.93 -9.64
N VAL A 20 13.96 -6.17 -9.64
CA VAL A 20 13.14 -7.37 -9.44
C VAL A 20 12.50 -7.36 -8.05
N ALA A 21 13.26 -7.02 -7.00
CA ALA A 21 12.73 -6.92 -5.65
C ALA A 21 11.66 -5.81 -5.53
N LEU A 22 11.86 -4.67 -6.18
CA LEU A 22 10.88 -3.58 -6.24
C LEU A 22 9.57 -4.07 -6.89
N VAL A 23 9.63 -4.67 -8.08
CA VAL A 23 8.43 -5.18 -8.75
C VAL A 23 7.73 -6.26 -7.92
N ALA A 24 8.49 -7.21 -7.35
CA ALA A 24 7.93 -8.25 -6.49
C ALA A 24 7.26 -7.66 -5.23
N SER A 25 7.81 -6.58 -4.67
CA SER A 25 7.26 -5.95 -3.47
C SER A 25 5.90 -5.30 -3.68
N TYR A 26 5.56 -4.90 -4.91
CA TYR A 26 4.23 -4.37 -5.24
C TYR A 26 3.11 -5.40 -5.05
N PHE A 27 3.38 -6.66 -5.40
CA PHE A 27 2.41 -7.75 -5.33
C PHE A 27 2.44 -8.50 -4.00
N ALA A 28 3.41 -8.20 -3.14
CA ALA A 28 3.60 -8.88 -1.88
C ALA A 28 3.00 -8.08 -0.71
N PRO A 29 2.39 -8.75 0.29
CA PRO A 29 2.00 -8.10 1.53
C PRO A 29 3.21 -7.46 2.21
N ILE A 30 3.11 -6.17 2.51
CA ILE A 30 4.21 -5.34 3.01
C ILE A 30 4.26 -5.37 4.53
N TRP A 31 3.09 -5.24 5.15
CA TRP A 31 2.92 -5.16 6.59
C TRP A 31 1.67 -5.93 6.99
N TRP A 32 1.65 -6.51 8.17
CA TRP A 32 0.44 -7.13 8.70
C TRP A 32 0.11 -6.55 10.06
N VAL A 33 -1.19 -6.46 10.32
CA VAL A 33 -1.72 -6.09 11.64
C VAL A 33 -2.71 -7.15 12.07
N SER A 34 -2.67 -7.51 13.35
CA SER A 34 -3.65 -8.39 13.96
C SER A 34 -4.18 -7.82 15.27
N LEU A 35 -5.48 -7.95 15.49
CA LEU A 35 -6.13 -7.67 16.76
C LEU A 35 -6.58 -8.97 17.42
N THR A 36 -6.33 -9.08 18.73
CA THR A 36 -6.86 -10.16 19.57
C THR A 36 -7.60 -9.58 20.75
N ALA A 37 -8.69 -10.21 21.17
CA ALA A 37 -9.45 -9.83 22.35
C ALA A 37 -10.18 -11.04 22.94
N PRO A 38 -10.62 -10.98 24.21
CA PRO A 38 -11.34 -12.10 24.85
C PRO A 38 -12.59 -12.55 24.08
N ASN A 39 -13.26 -11.64 23.37
CA ASN A 39 -14.47 -11.92 22.60
C ASN A 39 -14.20 -12.56 21.22
N TYR A 40 -12.94 -12.64 20.80
CA TYR A 40 -12.52 -13.26 19.54
C TYR A 40 -11.70 -14.51 19.85
N PRO A 41 -12.35 -15.69 19.97
CA PRO A 41 -11.70 -16.89 20.49
C PRO A 41 -10.73 -17.49 19.47
N LYS A 42 -9.65 -18.11 19.96
CA LYS A 42 -8.55 -18.64 19.12
C LYS A 42 -8.94 -19.81 18.22
N ASP A 43 -10.05 -20.48 18.51
CA ASP A 43 -10.57 -21.55 17.67
C ASP A 43 -11.27 -21.01 16.42
N ALA A 44 -11.76 -19.77 16.44
CA ALA A 44 -12.28 -19.06 15.26
C ALA A 44 -11.22 -18.14 14.63
N PHE A 45 -10.47 -17.41 15.45
CA PHE A 45 -9.44 -16.45 15.03
C PHE A 45 -8.07 -16.87 15.60
N PRO A 46 -7.44 -17.94 15.08
CA PRO A 46 -6.17 -18.45 15.62
C PRO A 46 -5.04 -17.42 15.55
N ASP A 47 -5.07 -16.58 14.52
CA ASP A 47 -4.13 -15.50 14.26
C ASP A 47 -4.62 -14.13 14.73
N GLY A 48 -5.79 -14.06 15.38
CA GLY A 48 -6.55 -12.84 15.59
C GLY A 48 -7.23 -12.33 14.31
N ILE A 49 -7.81 -11.12 14.38
CA ILE A 49 -8.37 -10.41 13.24
C ILE A 49 -7.21 -9.82 12.46
N ARG A 50 -6.67 -10.62 11.53
CA ARG A 50 -5.48 -10.26 10.77
C ARG A 50 -5.84 -9.66 9.42
N ILE A 51 -5.19 -8.54 9.11
CA ILE A 51 -5.21 -7.88 7.80
C ILE A 51 -3.80 -7.72 7.25
N HIS A 52 -3.70 -7.69 5.93
CA HIS A 52 -2.46 -7.45 5.20
C HIS A 52 -2.52 -6.13 4.44
N PHE A 53 -1.54 -5.27 4.68
CA PHE A 53 -1.33 -4.05 3.90
C PHE A 53 -0.49 -4.36 2.67
N HIS A 54 -1.00 -3.97 1.51
CA HIS A 54 -0.31 -3.96 0.23
C HIS A 54 -0.17 -2.51 -0.27
N PHE A 55 0.57 -2.30 -1.35
CA PHE A 55 0.73 -0.97 -1.94
C PHE A 55 -0.55 -0.46 -2.60
N ASP A 56 -1.43 -1.37 -3.01
CA ASP A 56 -2.69 -1.10 -3.71
C ASP A 56 -3.94 -1.27 -2.84
N GLY A 57 -3.82 -1.85 -1.64
CA GLY A 57 -5.00 -2.18 -0.85
C GLY A 57 -4.74 -2.74 0.54
N VAL A 58 -5.84 -3.10 1.20
CA VAL A 58 -5.85 -3.85 2.46
C VAL A 58 -6.62 -5.14 2.18
N TYR A 59 -6.04 -6.27 2.54
CA TYR A 59 -6.55 -7.59 2.19
C TYR A 59 -6.75 -8.45 3.43
N ASN A 60 -7.67 -9.41 3.32
CA ASN A 60 -7.95 -10.37 4.37
C ASN A 60 -6.71 -11.23 4.67
N GLY A 61 -6.32 -11.30 5.94
CA GLY A 61 -5.21 -12.11 6.42
C GLY A 61 -5.63 -13.22 7.38
N CYS A 62 -6.94 -13.45 7.54
CA CYS A 62 -7.43 -14.51 8.39
C CYS A 62 -7.31 -15.88 7.75
N THR A 63 -6.91 -16.83 8.59
CA THR A 63 -6.85 -18.24 8.25
C THR A 63 -8.15 -18.89 8.70
N VAL A 64 -8.75 -19.71 7.83
CA VAL A 64 -9.99 -20.44 8.19
C VAL A 64 -9.66 -21.39 9.33
N ALA A 65 -10.48 -21.36 10.39
CA ALA A 65 -10.40 -22.31 11.49
C ALA A 65 -10.45 -23.76 10.96
N GLY A 66 -9.51 -24.60 11.39
CA GLY A 66 -9.45 -26.00 10.94
C GLY A 66 -10.71 -26.79 11.31
N LYS A 67 -11.01 -27.85 10.54
CA LYS A 67 -12.13 -28.77 10.80
C LYS A 67 -12.09 -29.27 12.25
N GLY A 68 -13.08 -28.88 13.06
CA GLY A 68 -13.21 -29.28 14.47
C GLY A 68 -13.28 -28.13 15.49
N SER A 69 -13.23 -26.86 15.07
CA SER A 69 -13.53 -25.72 15.97
C SER A 69 -15.02 -25.69 16.32
N ARG A 70 -15.38 -25.10 17.48
CA ARG A 70 -16.78 -24.99 17.91
C ARG A 70 -17.63 -24.20 16.91
N MET A 71 -16.99 -23.25 16.24
CA MET A 71 -17.55 -22.38 15.20
C MET A 71 -17.48 -22.98 13.79
N ALA A 72 -16.93 -24.18 13.59
CA ALA A 72 -16.83 -24.81 12.26
C ALA A 72 -18.21 -25.08 11.63
N ASN A 73 -19.26 -25.12 12.46
CA ASN A 73 -20.66 -25.28 12.06
C ASN A 73 -21.52 -24.04 12.36
N GLU A 74 -20.94 -22.97 12.93
CA GLU A 74 -21.63 -21.69 13.10
C GLU A 74 -21.33 -20.83 11.88
N ILE A 75 -22.15 -21.05 10.85
CA ILE A 75 -22.46 -20.18 9.71
C ILE A 75 -21.48 -19.02 9.56
N ILE A 76 -20.48 -19.16 8.71
CA ILE A 76 -19.73 -17.99 8.26
C ILE A 76 -20.71 -17.20 7.40
N GLN A 77 -21.19 -16.08 7.95
CA GLN A 77 -22.25 -15.27 7.37
C GLN A 77 -21.95 -14.97 5.91
N LYS A 78 -22.67 -15.63 5.01
CA LYS A 78 -23.03 -15.01 3.76
C LYS A 78 -23.82 -13.77 4.18
N ASP A 79 -23.27 -12.58 3.90
CA ASP A 79 -24.00 -11.34 4.10
C ASP A 79 -25.37 -11.51 3.44
N LEU A 80 -26.43 -11.46 4.24
CA LEU A 80 -27.81 -11.59 3.77
C LEU A 80 -28.09 -10.38 2.89
N SER A 81 -27.82 -10.52 1.59
CA SER A 81 -28.38 -9.63 0.58
C SER A 81 -29.90 -9.72 0.69
N ALA A 82 -30.60 -8.63 0.36
CA ALA A 82 -32.08 -8.61 0.39
C ALA A 82 -32.71 -9.66 -0.56
N ASP A 83 -31.89 -10.24 -1.44
CA ASP A 83 -32.27 -11.23 -2.45
C ASP A 83 -32.04 -12.68 -1.98
N ASP A 84 -31.37 -12.91 -0.84
CA ASP A 84 -31.13 -14.24 -0.27
C ASP A 84 -32.26 -14.67 0.68
N GLU A 85 -32.85 -15.86 0.45
CA GLU A 85 -33.86 -16.43 1.33
C GLU A 85 -33.29 -16.70 2.74
N ARG A 86 -33.91 -16.10 3.76
CA ARG A 86 -33.51 -16.28 5.17
C ARG A 86 -33.70 -17.73 5.61
N TYR A 87 -32.65 -18.34 6.15
CA TYR A 87 -32.67 -19.73 6.63
C TYR A 87 -33.83 -20.01 7.59
N ASN A 88 -34.62 -21.05 7.29
CA ASN A 88 -35.69 -21.53 8.14
C ASN A 88 -35.30 -22.87 8.78
N PRO A 89 -35.14 -22.94 10.13
CA PRO A 89 -34.64 -24.11 10.82
C PRO A 89 -35.56 -25.36 10.74
N VAL A 90 -36.80 -25.21 10.29
CA VAL A 90 -37.75 -26.33 10.14
C VAL A 90 -37.77 -26.87 8.71
N THR A 91 -37.73 -25.99 7.71
CA THR A 91 -37.84 -26.39 6.29
C THR A 91 -36.48 -26.61 5.62
N ASP A 92 -35.42 -25.99 6.13
CA ASP A 92 -34.08 -26.03 5.56
C ASP A 92 -33.12 -26.93 6.35
N ALA A 93 -33.62 -27.75 7.27
CA ALA A 93 -32.83 -28.63 8.13
C ALA A 93 -31.92 -29.64 7.38
N LYS A 94 -32.09 -29.81 6.06
CA LYS A 94 -31.25 -30.63 5.18
C LYS A 94 -30.53 -29.82 4.10
N LYS A 95 -30.74 -28.50 4.01
CA LYS A 95 -29.98 -27.64 3.11
C LYS A 95 -28.61 -27.38 3.72
N ASP A 96 -27.58 -27.55 2.91
CA ASP A 96 -26.25 -27.07 3.22
C ASP A 96 -26.24 -25.54 3.04
N VAL A 97 -26.48 -24.82 4.14
CA VAL A 97 -26.52 -23.35 4.18
C VAL A 97 -25.14 -22.72 3.96
N ASP A 98 -24.08 -23.49 4.16
CA ASP A 98 -22.69 -23.04 4.06
C ASP A 98 -22.12 -23.25 2.65
N LYS A 99 -22.95 -23.70 1.71
CA LYS A 99 -22.54 -23.97 0.33
C LYS A 99 -22.25 -22.65 -0.39
N GLY A 100 -21.00 -22.21 -0.28
CA GLY A 100 -20.52 -20.92 -0.79
C GLY A 100 -20.31 -19.85 0.28
N ALA A 101 -20.27 -20.21 1.57
CA ALA A 101 -19.85 -19.29 2.62
C ALA A 101 -18.42 -18.79 2.34
N GLU A 102 -18.26 -17.49 2.17
CA GLU A 102 -16.94 -16.86 2.03
C GLU A 102 -16.21 -17.01 3.37
N GLY A 103 -14.91 -17.34 3.36
CA GLY A 103 -14.15 -17.51 4.62
C GLY A 103 -14.12 -16.23 5.47
N LEU A 104 -13.79 -16.37 6.76
CA LEU A 104 -13.69 -15.25 7.73
C LEU A 104 -13.11 -13.97 7.10
N ASP A 105 -13.95 -12.93 6.95
CA ASP A 105 -13.52 -11.63 6.41
C ASP A 105 -13.04 -10.72 7.55
N CYS A 106 -11.73 -10.73 7.78
CA CYS A 106 -11.14 -9.90 8.82
C CYS A 106 -10.96 -8.43 8.43
N VAL A 107 -11.15 -8.05 7.16
CA VAL A 107 -11.25 -6.65 6.78
C VAL A 107 -12.59 -6.10 7.24
N HIS A 108 -13.68 -6.84 7.01
CA HIS A 108 -15.01 -6.49 7.52
C HIS A 108 -15.00 -6.37 9.06
N GLU A 109 -14.50 -7.39 9.77
CA GLU A 109 -14.43 -7.36 11.25
C GLU A 109 -13.60 -6.18 11.78
N MET A 110 -12.46 -5.88 11.14
CA MET A 110 -11.65 -4.71 11.49
C MET A 110 -12.44 -3.40 11.30
N ASN A 111 -13.18 -3.26 10.20
CA ASN A 111 -14.00 -2.09 9.91
C ASN A 111 -15.16 -1.95 10.90
N THR A 112 -15.78 -3.07 11.29
CA THR A 112 -16.81 -3.12 12.32
C THR A 112 -16.27 -2.61 13.65
N ILE A 113 -15.10 -3.09 14.10
CA ILE A 113 -14.44 -2.59 15.31
C ILE A 113 -14.11 -1.10 15.18
N ASN A 114 -13.52 -0.68 14.05
CA ASN A 114 -13.18 0.72 13.80
C ASN A 114 -14.42 1.62 13.94
N HIS A 115 -15.54 1.23 13.33
CA HIS A 115 -16.80 1.95 13.44
C HIS A 115 -17.27 2.10 14.90
N TYR A 116 -17.20 1.04 15.70
CA TYR A 116 -17.58 1.08 17.12
C TYR A 116 -16.75 2.07 17.96
N VAL A 117 -15.48 2.31 17.60
CA VAL A 117 -14.62 3.29 18.29
C VAL A 117 -14.52 4.64 17.56
N GLY A 118 -15.31 4.83 16.49
CA GLY A 118 -15.33 6.06 15.70
C GLY A 118 -14.15 6.21 14.73
N MET A 119 -13.35 5.18 14.49
CA MET A 119 -12.31 5.20 13.46
C MET A 119 -12.91 5.03 12.06
N PHE A 120 -12.20 5.53 11.06
CA PHE A 120 -12.55 5.35 9.65
C PHE A 120 -12.38 3.87 9.21
N PRO A 121 -13.15 3.42 8.20
CA PRO A 121 -12.91 2.13 7.55
C PRO A 121 -11.47 2.06 7.03
N ILE A 122 -10.81 0.92 7.20
CA ILE A 122 -9.39 0.76 6.88
C ILE A 122 -9.12 0.98 5.38
N ALA A 123 -10.11 0.70 4.54
CA ALA A 123 -10.06 0.91 3.09
C ALA A 123 -10.02 2.40 2.69
N THR A 124 -10.41 3.35 3.56
CA THR A 124 -10.34 4.79 3.24
C THR A 124 -8.97 5.41 3.52
N GLY A 125 -8.04 4.66 4.12
CA GLY A 125 -6.67 5.13 4.38
C GLY A 125 -5.85 5.21 3.09
N ALA A 126 -4.92 6.17 3.00
CA ALA A 126 -4.10 6.37 1.79
C ALA A 126 -4.92 6.46 0.48
N PRO A 127 -5.95 7.34 0.42
CA PRO A 127 -6.90 7.37 -0.69
C PRO A 127 -6.29 7.89 -1.99
N VAL A 128 -5.10 8.49 -1.95
CA VAL A 128 -4.40 8.96 -3.16
C VAL A 128 -3.23 8.03 -3.49
N GLU A 129 -2.51 7.57 -2.48
CA GLU A 129 -1.29 6.80 -2.66
C GLU A 129 -1.57 5.38 -3.18
N LYS A 130 -2.60 4.70 -2.67
CA LYS A 130 -2.95 3.33 -3.11
C LYS A 130 -3.31 3.25 -4.59
N PRO A 131 -4.28 4.03 -5.13
CA PRO A 131 -4.63 3.93 -6.55
C PRO A 131 -3.48 4.39 -7.47
N LEU A 132 -2.61 5.28 -7.00
CA LEU A 132 -1.47 5.79 -7.78
C LEU A 132 -0.18 5.00 -7.57
N ALA A 133 -0.15 4.01 -6.67
CA ALA A 133 1.06 3.28 -6.29
C ALA A 133 1.77 2.67 -7.51
N LYS A 134 1.02 2.06 -8.44
CA LYS A 134 1.58 1.49 -9.68
C LYS A 134 2.39 2.50 -10.51
N PHE A 135 1.99 3.77 -10.52
CA PHE A 135 2.72 4.83 -11.23
C PHE A 135 3.96 5.29 -10.48
N PHE A 136 3.94 5.33 -9.14
CA PHE A 136 5.13 5.58 -8.34
C PHE A 136 6.18 4.47 -8.54
N PHE A 137 5.74 3.21 -8.58
CA PHE A 137 6.61 2.08 -8.89
C PHE A 137 7.20 2.16 -10.30
N GLY A 138 6.37 2.50 -11.30
CA GLY A 138 6.84 2.77 -12.66
C GLY A 138 7.85 3.92 -12.72
N PHE A 139 7.62 5.01 -12.00
CA PHE A 139 8.53 6.15 -11.87
C PHE A 139 9.88 5.71 -11.29
N PHE A 140 9.90 4.98 -10.18
CA PHE A 140 11.12 4.47 -9.56
C PHE A 140 11.85 3.47 -10.47
N ALA A 141 11.13 2.58 -11.14
CA ALA A 141 11.70 1.63 -12.09
C ALA A 141 12.44 2.35 -13.24
N VAL A 142 11.83 3.38 -13.82
CA VAL A 142 12.48 4.19 -14.87
C VAL A 142 13.73 4.89 -14.34
N MET A 143 13.70 5.43 -13.13
CA MET A 143 14.88 6.03 -12.50
C MET A 143 16.02 5.01 -12.33
N MET A 144 15.70 3.80 -11.88
CA MET A 144 16.67 2.71 -11.70
C MET A 144 17.28 2.27 -13.04
N VAL A 145 16.46 2.10 -14.08
CA VAL A 145 16.98 1.76 -15.43
C VAL A 145 17.89 2.86 -15.95
N ALA A 146 17.52 4.14 -15.79
CA ALA A 146 18.35 5.27 -16.17
C ALA A 146 19.68 5.33 -15.38
N PHE A 147 19.67 4.99 -14.09
CA PHE A 147 20.84 5.01 -13.22
C PHE A 147 21.95 4.03 -13.65
N VAL A 148 21.58 2.89 -14.24
CA VAL A 148 22.55 1.91 -14.76
C VAL A 148 23.39 2.50 -15.91
N ILE A 149 22.85 3.47 -16.64
CA ILE A 149 23.47 4.04 -17.84
C ILE A 149 24.49 5.13 -17.46
N PRO A 150 25.80 4.90 -17.65
CA PRO A 150 26.83 5.84 -17.23
C PRO A 150 26.96 7.07 -18.14
N ARG A 151 26.47 6.99 -19.37
CA ARG A 151 26.58 8.07 -20.36
C ARG A 151 25.34 8.95 -20.36
N ARG A 152 25.53 10.27 -20.35
CA ARG A 152 24.46 11.27 -20.24
C ARG A 152 23.39 11.16 -21.34
N LYS A 153 23.77 11.17 -22.63
CA LYS A 153 22.80 11.16 -23.75
C LYS A 153 21.84 9.96 -23.73
N PRO A 154 22.31 8.69 -23.69
CA PRO A 154 21.41 7.54 -23.64
C PRO A 154 20.62 7.48 -22.32
N ARG A 155 21.22 7.89 -21.20
CA ARG A 155 20.50 7.98 -19.92
C ARG A 155 19.31 8.92 -20.00
N LEU A 156 19.50 10.11 -20.56
CA LEU A 156 18.41 11.08 -20.75
C LEU A 156 17.35 10.56 -21.71
N ALA A 157 17.75 9.92 -22.82
CA ALA A 157 16.80 9.34 -23.76
C ALA A 157 15.89 8.28 -23.10
N VAL A 158 16.48 7.35 -22.34
CA VAL A 158 15.74 6.31 -21.62
C VAL A 158 14.86 6.91 -20.52
N LEU A 159 15.38 7.87 -19.75
CA LEU A 159 14.65 8.56 -18.69
C LEU A 159 13.43 9.31 -19.25
N SER A 160 13.63 10.08 -20.32
CA SER A 160 12.55 10.84 -20.97
C SER A 160 11.50 9.95 -21.61
N ALA A 161 11.91 8.89 -22.32
CA ALA A 161 10.98 7.94 -22.93
C ALA A 161 10.18 7.17 -21.87
N GLY A 162 10.86 6.70 -20.81
CA GLY A 162 10.21 5.99 -19.70
C GLY A 162 9.21 6.87 -18.97
N PHE A 163 9.58 8.10 -18.61
CA PHE A 163 8.65 9.02 -17.95
C PHE A 163 7.49 9.45 -18.85
N ALA A 164 7.71 9.65 -20.15
CA ALA A 164 6.62 9.90 -21.08
C ALA A 164 5.65 8.71 -21.13
N ALA A 165 6.15 7.47 -21.13
CA ALA A 165 5.31 6.28 -21.07
C ALA A 165 4.50 6.18 -19.78
N ILE A 166 5.13 6.42 -18.61
CA ILE A 166 4.40 6.42 -17.32
C ILE A 166 3.38 7.54 -17.24
N ALA A 167 3.71 8.75 -17.70
CA ALA A 167 2.77 9.87 -17.73
C ALA A 167 1.57 9.57 -18.66
N ALA A 168 1.82 9.06 -19.86
CA ALA A 168 0.75 8.68 -20.78
C ALA A 168 -0.13 7.57 -20.19
N TRP A 169 0.48 6.52 -19.63
CA TRP A 169 -0.26 5.44 -18.97
C TRP A 169 -1.11 5.97 -17.81
N MET A 170 -0.55 6.83 -16.96
CA MET A 170 -1.26 7.44 -15.84
C MET A 170 -2.45 8.29 -16.29
N LEU A 171 -2.28 9.14 -17.30
CA LEU A 171 -3.37 9.98 -17.79
C LEU A 171 -4.49 9.15 -18.44
N VAL A 172 -4.14 8.12 -19.22
CA VAL A 172 -5.12 7.22 -19.83
C VAL A 172 -5.87 6.43 -18.76
N ASP A 173 -5.16 5.82 -17.81
CA ASP A 173 -5.76 5.02 -16.75
C ASP A 173 -6.70 5.85 -15.86
N GLN A 174 -6.27 7.06 -15.46
CA GLN A 174 -7.03 7.87 -14.52
C GLN A 174 -8.23 8.58 -15.17
N TYR A 175 -8.05 9.13 -16.37
CA TYR A 175 -9.06 9.99 -17.00
C TYR A 175 -9.82 9.33 -18.15
N VAL A 176 -9.16 8.51 -18.98
CA VAL A 176 -9.82 7.86 -20.13
C VAL A 176 -10.60 6.63 -19.69
N PHE A 177 -10.03 5.80 -18.81
CA PHE A 177 -10.74 4.67 -18.23
C PHE A 177 -11.58 5.04 -17.01
N GLY A 178 -11.51 6.29 -16.54
CA GLY A 178 -12.35 6.79 -15.45
C GLY A 178 -12.02 6.19 -14.08
N HIS A 179 -10.84 5.58 -13.90
CA HIS A 179 -10.49 4.94 -12.63
C HIS A 179 -10.45 5.92 -11.47
N LEU A 180 -10.06 7.19 -11.69
CA LEU A 180 -10.08 8.22 -10.66
C LEU A 180 -11.48 8.43 -10.10
N GLU A 181 -12.47 8.62 -10.98
CA GLU A 181 -13.86 8.84 -10.59
C GLU A 181 -14.47 7.59 -9.94
N SER A 182 -14.17 6.41 -10.46
CA SER A 182 -14.62 5.14 -9.85
C SER A 182 -14.07 4.97 -8.43
N HIS A 183 -12.82 5.37 -8.20
CA HIS A 183 -12.18 5.30 -6.89
C HIS A 183 -12.77 6.31 -5.91
N ILE A 184 -13.07 7.53 -6.36
CA ILE A 184 -13.74 8.54 -5.53
C ILE A 184 -15.13 8.06 -5.10
N GLN A 185 -15.89 7.46 -6.03
CA GLN A 185 -17.19 6.88 -5.72
C GLN A 185 -17.06 5.73 -4.71
N ALA A 186 -16.10 4.81 -4.92
CA ALA A 186 -15.83 3.74 -3.97
C ALA A 186 -15.46 4.27 -2.58
N TYR A 187 -14.60 5.29 -2.51
CA TYR A 187 -14.22 5.96 -1.26
C TYR A 187 -15.42 6.58 -0.53
N VAL A 188 -16.28 7.30 -1.26
CA VAL A 188 -17.50 7.92 -0.70
C VAL A 188 -18.49 6.87 -0.23
N ASN A 189 -18.68 5.80 -1.01
CA ASN A 189 -19.59 4.70 -0.66
C ASN A 189 -19.09 3.97 0.59
N GLU A 190 -17.80 3.62 0.64
CA GLU A 190 -17.18 2.96 1.78
C GLU A 190 -17.32 3.78 3.07
N ALA A 191 -17.04 5.08 3.00
CA ALA A 191 -17.26 5.98 4.13
C ALA A 191 -18.76 6.06 4.51
N GLY A 192 -19.65 6.10 3.51
CA GLY A 192 -21.10 6.16 3.68
C GLY A 192 -21.72 4.93 4.33
N THR A 193 -21.11 3.75 4.19
CA THR A 193 -21.55 2.51 4.85
C THR A 193 -21.51 2.65 6.38
N PHE A 194 -20.52 3.36 6.91
CA PHE A 194 -20.27 3.47 8.35
C PHE A 194 -20.61 4.85 8.92
N PHE A 195 -20.74 5.90 8.08
CA PHE A 195 -21.01 7.27 8.53
C PHE A 195 -22.25 7.85 7.85
N LYS A 196 -23.17 8.41 8.65
CA LYS A 196 -24.41 9.04 8.18
C LYS A 196 -24.27 10.56 7.98
N GLU A 197 -23.23 10.98 7.26
CA GLU A 197 -22.93 12.40 6.98
C GLU A 197 -22.68 12.68 5.49
N PRO A 198 -23.71 12.59 4.63
CA PRO A 198 -23.53 12.59 3.18
C PRO A 198 -22.84 13.85 2.65
N GLU A 199 -23.12 15.02 3.21
CA GLU A 199 -22.49 16.29 2.79
C GLU A 199 -21.00 16.33 3.13
N LYS A 200 -20.61 15.89 4.33
CA LYS A 200 -19.20 15.85 4.74
C LYS A 200 -18.42 14.81 3.94
N ILE A 201 -19.01 13.63 3.75
CA ILE A 201 -18.37 12.55 2.98
C ILE A 201 -18.18 12.97 1.52
N ARG A 202 -19.17 13.67 0.93
CA ARG A 202 -19.03 14.25 -0.41
C ARG A 202 -17.87 15.24 -0.46
N HIS A 203 -17.76 16.12 0.53
CA HIS A 203 -16.64 17.06 0.62
C HIS A 203 -15.29 16.33 0.75
N TRP A 204 -15.20 15.24 1.50
CA TRP A 204 -13.99 14.41 1.53
C TRP A 204 -13.68 13.79 0.17
N GLY A 205 -14.69 13.29 -0.55
CA GLY A 205 -14.54 12.81 -1.93
C GLY A 205 -14.00 13.90 -2.87
N ASP A 206 -14.52 15.13 -2.77
CA ASP A 206 -14.02 16.27 -3.55
C ASP A 206 -12.58 16.66 -3.18
N ASN A 207 -12.20 16.52 -1.90
CA ASN A 207 -10.83 16.70 -1.46
C ASN A 207 -9.91 15.60 -2.01
N VAL A 208 -10.33 14.33 -1.96
CA VAL A 208 -9.59 13.22 -2.60
C VAL A 208 -9.41 13.49 -4.08
N ARG A 209 -10.47 13.90 -4.80
CA ARG A 209 -10.38 14.29 -6.21
C ARG A 209 -9.32 15.38 -6.41
N THR A 210 -9.40 16.47 -5.65
CA THR A 210 -8.50 17.61 -5.80
C THR A 210 -7.05 17.23 -5.53
N VAL A 211 -6.80 16.50 -4.44
CA VAL A 211 -5.45 16.05 -4.07
C VAL A 211 -4.91 15.06 -5.09
N SER A 212 -5.74 14.13 -5.60
CA SER A 212 -5.32 13.22 -6.68
C SER A 212 -4.88 13.97 -7.93
N HIS A 213 -5.60 15.01 -8.36
CA HIS A 213 -5.15 15.86 -9.48
C HIS A 213 -3.80 16.53 -9.18
N VAL A 214 -3.65 17.12 -7.99
CA VAL A 214 -2.39 17.74 -7.55
C VAL A 214 -1.25 16.74 -7.58
N VAL A 215 -1.47 15.51 -7.11
CA VAL A 215 -0.44 14.46 -7.11
C VAL A 215 -0.13 13.97 -8.52
N ILE A 216 -1.13 13.78 -9.39
CA ILE A 216 -0.94 13.36 -10.78
C ILE A 216 -0.10 14.39 -11.54
N PHE A 217 -0.49 15.67 -11.52
CA PHE A 217 0.25 16.73 -12.21
C PHE A 217 1.57 17.05 -11.50
N GLY A 218 1.62 16.94 -10.18
CA GLY A 218 2.83 17.05 -9.38
C GLY A 218 3.86 15.98 -9.74
N LEU A 219 3.42 14.74 -10.00
CA LEU A 219 4.28 13.64 -10.44
C LEU A 219 4.85 13.91 -11.85
N ILE A 220 4.05 14.43 -12.77
CA ILE A 220 4.52 14.86 -14.11
C ILE A 220 5.55 15.99 -13.99
N ALA A 221 5.28 16.98 -13.13
CA ALA A 221 6.25 18.05 -12.85
C ALA A 221 7.54 17.49 -12.24
N ALA A 222 7.45 16.54 -11.31
CA ALA A 222 8.61 15.87 -10.73
C ALA A 222 9.42 15.10 -11.78
N MET A 223 8.77 14.42 -12.73
CA MET A 223 9.45 13.78 -13.87
C MET A 223 10.27 14.80 -14.67
N ALA A 224 9.69 15.97 -15.00
CA ALA A 224 10.37 17.03 -15.71
C ALA A 224 11.57 17.58 -14.92
N VAL A 225 11.41 17.78 -13.60
CA VAL A 225 12.49 18.20 -12.70
C VAL A 225 13.62 17.17 -12.66
N VAL A 226 13.30 15.88 -12.61
CA VAL A 226 14.29 14.80 -12.61
C VAL A 226 15.05 14.74 -13.94
N ILE A 227 14.36 14.91 -15.08
CA ILE A 227 15.01 15.01 -16.40
C ILE A 227 15.94 16.23 -16.46
N ALA A 228 15.44 17.41 -16.07
CA ALA A 228 16.20 18.65 -16.09
C ALA A 228 17.42 18.59 -15.16
N GLY A 229 17.25 18.04 -13.96
CA GLY A 229 18.33 17.82 -13.00
C GLY A 229 19.40 16.88 -13.54
N ALA A 230 18.99 15.72 -14.10
CA ALA A 230 19.90 14.75 -14.71
C ALA A 230 20.61 15.31 -15.96
N ALA A 231 19.98 16.28 -16.64
CA ALA A 231 20.59 16.98 -17.76
C ALA A 231 21.56 18.07 -17.29
N ARG A 232 21.26 18.80 -16.21
CA ARG A 232 22.02 19.99 -15.80
C ARG A 232 23.19 19.70 -14.89
N PHE A 233 23.07 18.69 -14.01
CA PHE A 233 24.01 18.44 -12.92
C PHE A 233 24.50 16.98 -12.92
N ARG A 234 25.81 16.77 -13.11
CA ARG A 234 26.43 15.44 -13.07
C ARG A 234 26.11 14.60 -11.81
N PRO A 235 26.17 15.15 -10.57
CA PRO A 235 25.88 14.35 -9.38
C PRO A 235 24.41 14.01 -9.20
N PHE A 236 23.51 14.66 -9.93
CA PHE A 236 22.07 14.41 -9.85
C PHE A 236 21.70 12.97 -10.21
N GLN A 237 22.52 12.28 -11.00
CA GLN A 237 22.30 10.86 -11.31
C GLN A 237 22.30 9.98 -10.05
N LEU A 238 22.94 10.39 -8.95
CA LEU A 238 22.88 9.65 -7.69
C LEU A 238 21.47 9.67 -7.07
N LEU A 239 20.68 10.73 -7.33
CA LEU A 239 19.29 10.79 -6.90
C LEU A 239 18.41 9.73 -7.60
N LEU A 240 18.79 9.32 -8.81
CA LEU A 240 18.09 8.26 -9.55
C LEU A 240 18.14 6.91 -8.82
N ALA A 241 19.17 6.67 -8.00
CA ALA A 241 19.24 5.51 -7.11
C ALA A 241 18.76 5.84 -5.68
N LEU A 242 19.09 7.03 -5.16
CA LEU A 242 18.80 7.38 -3.77
C LEU A 242 17.29 7.42 -3.48
N VAL A 243 16.51 8.03 -4.36
CA VAL A 243 15.07 8.20 -4.12
C VAL A 243 14.36 6.83 -4.07
N PRO A 244 14.53 5.92 -5.05
CA PRO A 244 14.00 4.55 -4.93
C PRO A 244 14.58 3.77 -3.74
N ALA A 245 15.86 3.98 -3.39
CA ALA A 245 16.47 3.31 -2.25
C ALA A 245 15.76 3.66 -0.93
N LEU A 246 15.24 4.90 -0.79
CA LEU A 246 14.57 5.37 0.41
C LEU A 246 13.09 4.95 0.52
N LEU A 247 12.57 4.17 -0.43
CA LEU A 247 11.20 3.66 -0.40
C LEU A 247 10.78 2.96 0.92
N PRO A 248 11.59 2.11 1.59
CA PRO A 248 11.20 1.57 2.90
C PRO A 248 10.99 2.66 3.96
N VAL A 249 11.75 3.75 3.91
CA VAL A 249 11.60 4.87 4.85
C VAL A 249 10.33 5.65 4.52
N PHE A 250 10.09 5.96 3.24
CA PHE A 250 8.85 6.62 2.80
C PHE A 250 7.62 5.81 3.18
N PHE A 251 7.66 4.48 3.01
CA PHE A 251 6.58 3.60 3.41
C PHE A 251 6.27 3.72 4.91
N VAL A 252 7.28 3.57 5.79
CA VAL A 252 7.05 3.64 7.26
C VAL A 252 6.53 5.00 7.68
N MET A 253 7.03 6.10 7.08
CA MET A 253 6.54 7.45 7.37
C MET A 253 5.07 7.61 6.96
N THR A 254 4.71 7.23 5.73
CA THR A 254 3.33 7.35 5.24
C THR A 254 2.38 6.43 6.01
N TYR A 255 2.78 5.18 6.26
CA TYR A 255 2.03 4.23 7.08
C TYR A 255 1.76 4.77 8.48
N SER A 256 2.80 5.27 9.15
CA SER A 256 2.67 5.87 10.49
C SER A 256 1.79 7.12 10.47
N GLY A 257 1.91 7.97 9.45
CA GLY A 257 1.08 9.17 9.29
C GLY A 257 -0.42 8.83 9.17
N TRP A 258 -0.75 7.80 8.40
CA TRP A 258 -2.13 7.32 8.27
C TRP A 258 -2.66 6.69 9.55
N LEU A 259 -1.87 5.86 10.24
CA LEU A 259 -2.27 5.34 11.55
C LEU A 259 -2.52 6.47 12.56
N TRP A 260 -1.65 7.47 12.59
CA TRP A 260 -1.84 8.65 13.44
C TRP A 260 -3.14 9.38 13.09
N PHE A 261 -3.39 9.65 11.81
CA PHE A 261 -4.63 10.29 11.36
C PHE A 261 -5.86 9.51 11.84
N PHE A 262 -5.86 8.19 11.65
CA PHE A 262 -6.97 7.31 12.01
C PHE A 262 -7.24 7.32 13.53
N GLY A 263 -6.20 7.33 14.36
CA GLY A 263 -6.36 7.35 15.81
C GLY A 263 -6.59 8.72 16.44
N HIS A 264 -6.40 9.82 15.69
CA HIS A 264 -6.59 11.20 16.18
C HIS A 264 -7.79 11.94 15.57
N ASN A 265 -8.38 11.40 14.50
CA ASN A 265 -9.57 11.97 13.85
C ASN A 265 -10.79 11.06 14.09
N LEU A 266 -11.01 10.69 15.35
CA LEU A 266 -12.10 9.81 15.75
C LEU A 266 -13.45 10.53 15.66
N HIS A 267 -14.45 9.83 15.14
CA HIS A 267 -15.81 10.32 15.05
C HIS A 267 -16.50 10.28 16.41
N PRO A 268 -17.25 11.33 16.81
CA PRO A 268 -17.96 11.37 18.09
C PRO A 268 -19.13 10.38 18.19
N TRP A 269 -19.44 9.63 17.13
CA TRP A 269 -20.58 8.70 17.07
C TRP A 269 -20.20 7.24 17.25
N GLY A 270 -18.92 6.93 17.51
CA GLY A 270 -18.54 5.59 17.94
C GLY A 270 -19.34 5.20 19.18
N ALA A 271 -19.83 3.96 19.24
CA ALA A 271 -20.55 3.47 20.42
C ALA A 271 -19.68 3.49 21.68
N PHE A 272 -18.35 3.41 21.51
CA PHE A 272 -17.37 3.54 22.57
C PHE A 272 -16.46 4.74 22.34
N THR A 273 -16.52 5.71 23.25
CA THR A 273 -15.62 6.86 23.22
C THR A 273 -14.24 6.44 23.73
N VAL A 274 -13.26 6.42 22.84
CA VAL A 274 -11.85 6.23 23.18
C VAL A 274 -11.09 7.56 23.05
N LYS A 275 -10.07 7.75 23.89
CA LYS A 275 -9.18 8.92 23.77
C LYS A 275 -8.38 8.80 22.48
N PRO A 276 -8.02 9.91 21.83
CA PRO A 276 -7.07 9.90 20.72
C PRO A 276 -5.83 9.08 21.07
N PHE A 277 -5.41 8.23 20.14
CA PHE A 277 -4.31 7.30 20.36
C PHE A 277 -3.54 7.07 19.06
N MET A 278 -2.36 6.48 19.19
CA MET A 278 -1.58 6.04 18.04
C MET A 278 -1.75 4.53 17.90
N PRO A 279 -2.37 4.02 16.82
CA PRO A 279 -2.34 2.60 16.52
C PRO A 279 -0.89 2.10 16.43
N THR A 280 -0.65 0.87 16.87
CA THR A 280 0.71 0.33 16.95
C THR A 280 1.35 0.22 15.57
N VAL A 281 2.40 1.03 15.35
CA VAL A 281 3.18 1.03 14.11
C VAL A 281 4.02 -0.24 14.01
N PHE A 282 4.68 -0.64 15.10
CA PHE A 282 5.57 -1.79 15.15
C PHE A 282 5.55 -2.41 16.54
N GLY A 283 5.52 -3.75 16.60
CA GLY A 283 5.56 -4.51 17.84
C GLY A 283 4.17 -4.81 18.40
N GLU A 284 4.13 -4.95 19.72
CA GLU A 284 2.91 -5.26 20.48
C GLU A 284 2.38 -3.99 21.14
N GLY A 285 1.06 -3.83 21.16
CA GLY A 285 0.39 -2.75 21.83
C GLY A 285 -0.96 -3.17 22.37
N LYS A 286 -1.64 -2.22 23.03
CA LYS A 286 -2.95 -2.45 23.60
C LYS A 286 -3.82 -1.21 23.41
N VAL A 287 -5.02 -1.42 22.89
CA VAL A 287 -6.04 -0.40 22.72
C VAL A 287 -7.33 -0.94 23.31
N ALA A 288 -7.77 -0.35 24.42
CA ALA A 288 -8.88 -0.87 25.23
C ALA A 288 -8.68 -2.36 25.60
N GLN A 289 -9.59 -3.24 25.17
CA GLN A 289 -9.52 -4.69 25.41
C GLN A 289 -8.80 -5.45 24.31
N PHE A 290 -8.35 -4.77 23.25
CA PHE A 290 -7.64 -5.39 22.14
C PHE A 290 -6.13 -5.33 22.35
N SER A 291 -5.47 -6.46 22.21
CA SER A 291 -4.02 -6.53 22.00
C SER A 291 -3.75 -6.45 20.50
N THR A 292 -2.85 -5.55 20.12
CA THR A 292 -2.54 -5.22 18.72
C THR A 292 -1.13 -5.70 18.38
N TYR A 293 -0.97 -6.41 17.28
CA TYR A 293 0.31 -6.89 16.77
C TYR A 293 0.55 -6.29 15.39
N SER A 294 1.71 -5.69 15.17
CA SER A 294 2.01 -4.97 13.92
C SER A 294 3.45 -5.19 13.52
N TYR A 295 3.68 -5.86 12.39
CA TYR A 295 5.04 -6.23 11.97
C TYR A 295 5.24 -6.17 10.45
N PRO A 296 6.49 -5.92 10.00
CA PRO A 296 6.85 -6.03 8.60
C PRO A 296 6.63 -7.46 8.09
N TYR A 297 6.37 -7.55 6.79
CA TYR A 297 6.20 -8.81 6.09
C TYR A 297 7.10 -8.88 4.85
N TRP A 298 6.86 -9.86 3.97
CA TRP A 298 7.73 -10.14 2.81
C TRP A 298 7.94 -8.93 1.90
N GLY A 299 6.89 -8.14 1.62
CA GLY A 299 6.97 -6.93 0.82
C GLY A 299 7.94 -5.91 1.42
N TYR A 300 7.90 -5.68 2.74
CA TYR A 300 8.85 -4.77 3.39
C TYR A 300 10.28 -5.32 3.38
N GLY A 301 10.46 -6.64 3.55
CA GLY A 301 11.76 -7.29 3.39
C GLY A 301 12.36 -7.05 2.00
N LEU A 302 11.54 -7.11 0.94
CA LEU A 302 11.97 -6.78 -0.42
C LEU A 302 12.37 -5.30 -0.56
N LEU A 303 11.67 -4.36 0.10
CA LEU A 303 12.08 -2.94 0.13
C LEU A 303 13.44 -2.74 0.82
N VAL A 304 13.75 -3.53 1.87
CA VAL A 304 15.07 -3.51 2.51
C VAL A 304 16.15 -4.01 1.54
N VAL A 305 15.86 -5.06 0.75
CA VAL A 305 16.76 -5.52 -0.32
C VAL A 305 17.00 -4.41 -1.36
N VAL A 306 15.94 -3.71 -1.79
CA VAL A 306 16.05 -2.55 -2.69
C VAL A 306 17.00 -1.50 -2.11
N PHE A 307 16.81 -1.11 -0.85
CA PHE A 307 17.67 -0.15 -0.17
C PHE A 307 19.13 -0.59 -0.17
N LEU A 308 19.43 -1.80 0.30
CA LEU A 308 20.81 -2.29 0.42
C LEU A 308 21.51 -2.36 -0.95
N CYS A 309 20.84 -2.94 -1.95
CA CYS A 309 21.40 -3.06 -3.30
C CYS A 309 21.65 -1.68 -3.94
N LEU A 310 20.68 -0.76 -3.85
CA LEU A 310 20.83 0.56 -4.45
C LEU A 310 21.82 1.45 -3.70
N MET A 311 21.93 1.35 -2.38
CA MET A 311 22.93 2.09 -1.61
C MET A 311 24.35 1.65 -1.98
N LEU A 312 24.60 0.35 -2.13
CA LEU A 312 25.88 -0.15 -2.61
C LEU A 312 26.18 0.32 -4.03
N ALA A 313 25.21 0.21 -4.94
CA ALA A 313 25.35 0.67 -6.33
C ALA A 313 25.60 2.19 -6.41
N LEU A 314 24.94 2.98 -5.55
CA LEU A 314 25.11 4.43 -5.42
C LEU A 314 26.51 4.78 -4.95
N LEU A 315 27.05 4.09 -3.93
CA LEU A 315 28.40 4.34 -3.44
C LEU A 315 29.46 4.06 -4.53
N ILE A 316 29.29 3.00 -5.32
CA ILE A 316 30.15 2.69 -6.47
C ILE A 316 30.05 3.80 -7.51
N ARG A 317 28.83 4.21 -7.92
CA ARG A 317 28.65 5.29 -8.89
C ARG A 317 29.21 6.62 -8.40
N ARG A 318 29.08 6.92 -7.11
CA ARG A 318 29.65 8.12 -6.48
C ARG A 318 31.18 8.14 -6.59
N LYS A 319 31.84 7.00 -6.40
CA LYS A 319 33.29 6.86 -6.60
C LYS A 319 33.67 7.11 -8.06
N GLN A 320 32.95 6.50 -9.01
CA GLN A 320 33.18 6.70 -10.45
C GLN A 320 33.01 8.16 -10.89
N LEU A 321 32.04 8.88 -10.35
CA LEU A 321 31.85 10.31 -10.65
C LEU A 321 33.01 11.17 -10.15
N ARG A 322 33.54 10.87 -8.96
CA ARG A 322 34.73 11.57 -8.43
C ARG A 322 35.98 11.31 -9.29
N GLN A 323 36.06 10.14 -9.91
CA GLN A 323 37.16 9.74 -10.78
C GLN A 323 36.98 10.15 -12.25
N GLY A 324 35.86 10.78 -12.62
CA GLY A 324 35.55 11.16 -14.00
C GLY A 324 35.20 9.97 -14.93
N GLU A 325 34.90 8.80 -14.36
CA GLU A 325 34.59 7.57 -15.11
C GLU A 325 33.11 7.44 -15.48
N ALA A 326 32.26 8.30 -14.92
CA ALA A 326 30.84 8.45 -15.25
C ALA A 326 30.53 9.93 -15.51
N GLU A 327 29.59 10.19 -16.42
CA GLU A 327 29.13 11.53 -16.79
C GLU A 327 27.70 11.76 -16.36
#